data_AF-A0AAD4LE34-F1
#
_entry.id   AF-A0AAD4LE34-F1
#
_cell.length_a   1.000
_cell.length_b   1.000
_cell.length_c   1.000
_cell.angle_alpha   90.00
_cell.angle_beta   90.00
_cell.angle_gamma   90.00
#
_symmetry.space_group_name_H-M   'P 1'
#
loop_
_entity.id
_entity.type
_entity.pdbx_description
1 polymer ?
#
loop_
_entity_poly.entity_id
_entity_poly.type
_entity_poly.pdbx_seq_one_letter_code
_entity_poly.pdbx_strand_id
1 'polypeptide(L)'
;MAEVLSILATATSGMKERRIKIFLKKVAGMNDLEDALQRFGELEQRELLTGIAQVSSDTNVLKDDARDIKADAKETKADAKETKAMVKEIVGKMDARDLEEALQKLKGWLSPPDPSTNYNIGLRDLHEATATWFVEGPIFQEWHSNGSLLWIHGKPGSGKSILCSAIIQRILSLHHGGRASVAYFYFDFRDDNKKHRHDLLPSLLIQFAAHSIPCCDIIPVLIQHTEKARNNPVMMS
;
A
#
# COMPACT_ATOMS: atom_id res chain seq x y z
N MET A 1 -17.25 -56.77 9.09
CA MET A 1 -16.99 -57.30 7.73
C MET A 1 -16.79 -58.81 7.70
N ALA A 2 -15.87 -59.39 8.50
CA ALA A 2 -15.63 -60.84 8.51
C ALA A 2 -16.82 -61.68 9.02
N GLU A 3 -17.53 -61.23 10.06
CA GLU A 3 -18.68 -61.95 10.62
C GLU A 3 -19.90 -61.94 9.68
N VAL A 4 -20.18 -60.79 9.04
CA VAL A 4 -21.29 -60.65 8.08
C VAL A 4 -21.10 -61.56 6.86
N LEU A 5 -19.86 -61.67 6.36
CA LEU A 5 -19.52 -62.58 5.26
C LEU A 5 -19.64 -64.06 5.66
N SER A 6 -19.32 -64.41 6.90
CA SER A 6 -19.52 -65.76 7.45
C SER A 6 -21.00 -66.13 7.57
N ILE A 7 -21.82 -65.18 8.05
CA ILE A 7 -23.29 -65.34 8.16
C ILE A 7 -23.92 -65.46 6.77
N LEU A 8 -23.56 -64.60 5.82
CA LEU A 8 -24.06 -64.66 4.45
C LEU A 8 -23.64 -65.94 3.72
N ALA A 9 -22.37 -66.36 3.84
CA ALA A 9 -21.88 -67.61 3.26
C ALA A 9 -22.68 -68.82 3.79
N THR A 10 -22.92 -68.84 5.10
CA THR A 10 -23.70 -69.90 5.75
C THR A 10 -25.19 -69.84 5.39
N ALA A 11 -25.75 -68.64 5.23
CA ALA A 11 -27.13 -68.43 4.76
C ALA A 11 -27.32 -68.91 3.32
N THR A 12 -26.41 -68.56 2.40
CA THR A 12 -26.45 -69.04 1.01
C THR A 12 -26.29 -70.55 0.91
N SER A 13 -25.53 -71.18 1.80
CA SER A 13 -25.42 -72.63 1.89
C SER A 13 -26.73 -73.27 2.38
N GLY A 14 -27.38 -72.69 3.40
CA GLY A 14 -28.64 -73.19 3.97
C GLY A 14 -29.87 -73.01 3.06
N MET A 15 -29.89 -71.98 2.21
CA MET A 15 -30.99 -71.75 1.25
C MET A 15 -31.03 -72.78 0.11
N LYS A 16 -29.86 -73.27 -0.34
CA LYS A 16 -29.78 -74.30 -1.38
C LYS A 16 -30.37 -75.66 -0.96
N GLU A 17 -30.49 -75.92 0.34
CA GLU A 17 -30.94 -77.21 0.87
C GLU A 17 -32.36 -77.21 1.47
N ARG A 18 -33.17 -76.15 1.31
CA ARG A 18 -34.51 -76.02 1.95
C ARG A 18 -34.51 -76.24 3.48
N ARG A 19 -33.41 -75.93 4.18
CA ARG A 19 -33.20 -76.18 5.64
C ARG A 19 -33.12 -74.91 6.48
N ILE A 20 -33.97 -73.93 6.20
CA ILE A 20 -34.05 -72.64 6.92
C ILE A 20 -34.19 -72.82 8.45
N LYS A 21 -34.94 -73.82 8.91
CA LYS A 21 -35.12 -74.10 10.36
C LYS A 21 -33.80 -74.46 11.08
N ILE A 22 -32.89 -75.17 10.42
CA ILE A 22 -31.60 -75.57 11.01
C ILE A 22 -30.63 -74.39 11.05
N PHE A 23 -30.65 -73.57 10.00
CA PHE A 23 -29.89 -72.32 9.94
C PHE A 23 -30.24 -71.41 11.12
N LEU A 24 -31.53 -71.15 11.34
CA LEU A 24 -32.01 -70.31 12.45
C LEU A 24 -31.68 -70.90 13.82
N LYS A 25 -31.83 -72.22 13.97
CA LYS A 25 -31.48 -72.92 15.21
C LYS A 25 -29.99 -72.82 15.55
N LYS A 26 -29.12 -72.81 14.54
CA LYS A 26 -27.66 -72.80 14.69
C LYS A 26 -27.08 -71.39 14.82
N VAL A 27 -27.66 -70.40 14.15
CA VAL A 27 -27.23 -69.00 14.24
C VAL A 27 -27.76 -68.31 15.50
N ALA A 28 -28.98 -68.66 15.95
CA ALA A 28 -29.60 -68.03 17.12
C ALA A 28 -29.61 -68.89 18.40
N GLY A 29 -29.39 -70.21 18.31
CA GLY A 29 -29.41 -71.11 19.49
C GLY A 29 -30.81 -71.38 20.07
N MET A 30 -31.88 -71.23 19.27
CA MET A 30 -33.27 -71.20 19.76
C MET A 30 -34.16 -72.25 19.09
N ASN A 31 -35.12 -72.80 19.85
CA ASN A 31 -36.08 -73.81 19.36
C ASN A 31 -37.31 -73.20 18.66
N ASP A 32 -37.53 -71.88 18.77
CA ASP A 32 -38.68 -71.16 18.21
C ASP A 32 -38.23 -70.14 17.14
N LEU A 33 -38.98 -70.09 16.04
CA LEU A 33 -38.73 -69.26 14.85
C LEU A 33 -39.07 -67.79 15.10
N GLU A 34 -40.13 -67.51 15.85
CA GLU A 34 -40.65 -66.16 16.07
C GLU A 34 -39.68 -65.33 16.94
N ASP A 35 -39.10 -65.96 17.97
CA ASP A 35 -38.10 -65.37 18.86
C ASP A 35 -36.77 -65.06 18.11
N ALA A 36 -36.37 -65.93 17.17
CA ALA A 36 -35.20 -65.71 16.33
C ALA A 36 -35.38 -64.52 15.36
N LEU A 37 -36.57 -64.35 14.78
CA LEU A 37 -36.90 -63.21 13.92
C LEU A 37 -36.99 -61.91 14.72
N GLN A 38 -37.56 -61.96 15.92
CA GLN A 38 -37.66 -60.79 16.81
C GLN A 38 -36.28 -60.30 17.26
N ARG A 39 -35.39 -61.22 17.67
CA ARG A 39 -34.00 -60.87 17.99
C ARG A 39 -33.21 -60.33 16.79
N PHE A 40 -33.48 -60.81 15.58
CA PHE A 40 -32.85 -60.28 14.38
C PHE A 40 -33.26 -58.82 14.15
N GLY A 41 -34.55 -58.49 14.32
CA GLY A 41 -35.04 -57.10 14.24
C GLY A 41 -34.49 -56.21 15.36
N GLU A 42 -34.33 -56.73 16.58
CA GLU A 42 -33.71 -56.00 17.70
C GLU A 42 -32.20 -55.73 17.45
N LEU A 43 -31.48 -56.69 16.86
CA LEU A 43 -30.08 -56.53 16.49
C LEU A 43 -29.91 -55.50 15.36
N GLU A 44 -30.74 -55.54 14.32
CA GLU A 44 -30.73 -54.52 13.25
C GLU A 44 -30.98 -53.12 13.82
N GLN A 45 -31.99 -52.95 14.69
CA GLN A 45 -32.24 -51.66 15.33
C GLN A 45 -31.09 -51.20 16.22
N ARG A 46 -30.46 -52.11 16.96
CA ARG A 46 -29.33 -51.79 17.85
C ARG A 46 -28.09 -51.39 17.07
N GLU A 47 -27.77 -52.08 15.99
CA GLU A 47 -26.68 -51.69 15.08
C GLU A 47 -26.94 -50.32 14.45
N LEU A 48 -28.18 -50.06 14.03
CA LEU A 48 -28.58 -48.79 13.43
C LEU A 48 -28.52 -47.62 14.42
N LEU A 49 -28.98 -47.82 15.66
CA LEU A 49 -28.89 -46.84 16.74
C LEU A 49 -27.44 -46.53 17.14
N THR A 50 -26.60 -47.56 17.22
CA THR A 50 -25.17 -47.40 17.53
C THR A 50 -24.47 -46.61 16.43
N GLY A 51 -24.77 -46.89 15.16
CA GLY A 51 -24.27 -46.14 14.01
C GLY A 51 -24.69 -44.67 14.05
N ILE A 52 -25.96 -44.37 14.34
CA ILE A 52 -26.46 -43.00 14.45
C ILE A 52 -25.78 -42.25 15.59
N ALA A 53 -25.61 -42.88 16.75
CA ALA A 53 -24.96 -42.27 17.91
C ALA A 53 -23.50 -41.89 17.59
N GLN A 54 -22.76 -42.77 16.90
CA GLN A 54 -21.38 -42.49 16.47
C GLN A 54 -21.34 -41.31 15.49
N VAL A 55 -22.19 -41.34 14.45
CA VAL A 55 -22.25 -40.25 13.47
C VAL A 55 -22.62 -38.91 14.13
N SER A 56 -23.54 -38.93 15.10
CA SER A 56 -23.93 -37.73 15.86
C SER A 56 -22.77 -37.20 16.72
N SER A 57 -21.98 -38.08 17.31
CA SER A 57 -20.77 -37.71 18.05
C SER A 57 -19.75 -37.05 17.11
N ASP A 58 -19.45 -37.70 15.99
CA ASP A 58 -18.47 -37.22 15.01
C ASP A 58 -18.91 -35.87 14.40
N THR A 59 -20.21 -35.68 14.13
CA THR A 59 -20.73 -34.39 13.64
C THR A 59 -20.63 -33.27 14.66
N ASN A 60 -20.77 -33.56 15.96
CA ASN A 60 -20.55 -32.56 17.00
C ASN A 60 -19.07 -32.16 17.10
N VAL A 61 -18.15 -33.12 17.04
CA VAL A 61 -16.70 -32.83 17.01
C VAL A 61 -16.35 -31.98 15.80
N LEU A 62 -16.83 -32.34 14.60
CA LEU A 62 -16.60 -31.54 13.38
C LEU A 62 -17.17 -30.12 13.49
N LYS A 63 -18.28 -29.93 14.19
CA LYS A 63 -18.87 -28.61 14.42
C LYS A 63 -18.03 -27.77 15.36
N ASP A 64 -17.37 -28.38 16.33
CA ASP A 64 -16.50 -27.71 17.28
C ASP A 64 -15.19 -27.31 16.62
N ASP A 65 -14.56 -28.22 15.88
CA ASP A 65 -13.38 -27.93 15.05
C ASP A 65 -13.67 -26.80 14.04
N ALA A 66 -14.84 -26.81 13.41
CA ALA A 66 -15.25 -25.75 12.49
C ALA A 66 -15.44 -24.38 13.17
N ARG A 67 -15.80 -24.36 14.46
CA ARG A 67 -15.89 -23.12 15.25
C ARG A 67 -14.50 -22.59 15.58
N ASP A 68 -13.57 -23.47 15.95
CA ASP A 68 -12.20 -23.10 16.31
C ASP A 68 -11.43 -22.61 15.08
N ILE A 69 -11.50 -23.33 13.95
CA ILE A 69 -10.93 -22.88 12.66
C ILE A 69 -11.47 -21.50 12.27
N LYS A 70 -12.76 -21.23 12.52
CA LYS A 70 -13.35 -19.93 12.21
C LYS A 70 -12.86 -18.82 13.14
N ALA A 71 -12.54 -19.13 14.39
CA ALA A 71 -11.93 -18.19 15.32
C ALA A 71 -10.50 -17.85 14.86
N ASP A 72 -9.69 -18.86 14.59
CA ASP A 72 -8.30 -18.71 14.10
C ASP A 72 -8.26 -17.95 12.76
N ALA A 73 -9.21 -18.22 11.86
CA ALA A 73 -9.33 -17.51 10.58
C ALA A 73 -9.68 -16.03 10.75
N LYS A 74 -10.38 -15.64 11.83
CA LYS A 74 -10.67 -14.23 12.12
C LYS A 74 -9.44 -13.52 12.69
N GLU A 75 -8.71 -14.19 13.58
CA GLU A 75 -7.48 -13.67 14.18
C GLU A 75 -6.40 -13.45 13.13
N THR A 76 -6.11 -14.48 12.33
CA THR A 76 -5.16 -14.38 11.20
C THR A 76 -5.53 -13.29 10.20
N LYS A 77 -6.82 -13.02 9.97
CA LYS A 77 -7.27 -11.90 9.12
C LYS A 77 -7.02 -10.53 9.76
N ALA A 78 -7.11 -10.42 11.08
CA ALA A 78 -6.76 -9.20 11.81
C ALA A 78 -5.25 -8.94 11.73
N ASP A 79 -4.43 -9.95 11.99
CA ASP A 79 -2.97 -9.88 11.89
C ASP A 79 -2.52 -9.54 10.46
N ALA A 80 -3.15 -10.14 9.45
CA ALA A 80 -2.89 -9.84 8.05
C ALA A 80 -3.22 -8.37 7.68
N LYS A 81 -4.23 -7.77 8.32
CA LYS A 81 -4.58 -6.37 8.12
C LYS A 81 -3.55 -5.44 8.77
N GLU A 82 -3.10 -5.78 9.96
CA GLU A 82 -2.08 -5.02 10.69
C GLU A 82 -0.72 -5.06 9.98
N THR A 83 -0.26 -6.25 9.59
CA THR A 83 0.97 -6.43 8.81
C THR A 83 0.92 -5.65 7.48
N LYS A 84 -0.21 -5.67 6.77
CA LYS A 84 -0.40 -4.85 5.56
C LYS A 84 -0.26 -3.34 5.83
N ALA A 85 -0.76 -2.86 6.96
CA ALA A 85 -0.64 -1.45 7.34
C ALA A 85 0.82 -1.08 7.64
N MET A 86 1.51 -1.91 8.42
CA MET A 86 2.94 -1.72 8.72
C MET A 86 3.80 -1.75 7.45
N VAL A 87 3.57 -2.70 6.53
CA VAL A 87 4.30 -2.78 5.25
C VAL A 87 4.10 -1.51 4.44
N LYS A 88 2.87 -0.97 4.36
CA LYS A 88 2.60 0.29 3.66
C LYS A 88 3.38 1.46 4.26
N GLU A 89 3.47 1.53 5.59
CA GLU A 89 4.24 2.57 6.28
C GLU A 89 5.74 2.42 6.03
N ILE A 90 6.27 1.20 6.08
CA ILE A 90 7.68 0.92 5.81
C ILE A 90 8.05 1.30 4.37
N VAL A 91 7.23 0.91 3.39
CA VAL A 91 7.45 1.26 1.99
C VAL A 91 7.43 2.79 1.81
N GLY A 92 6.43 3.49 2.38
CA GLY A 92 6.39 4.96 2.30
C GLY A 92 7.60 5.65 2.97
N LYS A 93 8.12 5.09 4.07
CA LYS A 93 9.36 5.58 4.70
C LYS A 93 10.60 5.29 3.86
N MET A 94 10.63 4.19 3.12
CA MET A 94 11.71 3.83 2.21
C MET A 94 11.77 4.80 1.02
N ASP A 95 10.64 5.06 0.37
CA ASP A 95 10.54 6.01 -0.75
C ASP A 95 11.01 7.41 -0.36
N ALA A 96 10.67 7.87 0.86
CA ALA A 96 11.10 9.18 1.37
C ALA A 96 12.61 9.25 1.63
N ARG A 97 13.22 8.16 2.11
CA ARG A 97 14.68 8.09 2.33
C ARG A 97 15.45 8.09 1.01
N ASP A 98 14.97 7.32 0.03
CA ASP A 98 15.57 7.25 -1.30
C ASP A 98 15.49 8.62 -2.00
N LEU A 99 14.38 9.34 -1.82
CA LEU A 99 14.25 10.73 -2.28
C LEU A 99 15.27 11.66 -1.63
N GLU A 100 15.37 11.65 -0.30
CA GLU A 100 16.34 12.50 0.40
C GLU A 100 17.78 12.20 -0.03
N GLU A 101 18.16 10.93 -0.14
CA GLU A 101 19.50 10.54 -0.58
C GLU A 101 19.80 11.02 -2.01
N ALA A 102 18.85 10.87 -2.93
CA ALA A 102 18.99 11.36 -4.30
C ALA A 102 19.12 12.89 -4.36
N LEU A 103 18.33 13.62 -3.56
CA LEU A 103 18.42 15.08 -3.45
C LEU A 103 19.75 15.53 -2.87
N GLN A 104 20.30 14.82 -1.88
CA GLN A 104 21.62 15.13 -1.31
C GLN A 104 22.73 14.93 -2.33
N LYS A 105 22.69 13.84 -3.11
CA LYS A 105 23.64 13.62 -4.22
C LYS A 105 23.53 14.73 -5.27
N LEU A 106 22.31 15.10 -5.64
CA LEU A 106 22.04 16.17 -6.61
C LEU A 106 22.55 17.53 -6.11
N LYS A 107 22.30 17.87 -4.83
CA LYS A 107 22.82 19.08 -4.17
C LYS A 107 24.34 19.11 -4.15
N GLY A 108 24.99 18.00 -3.81
CA GLY A 108 26.45 17.90 -3.81
C GLY A 108 27.07 18.07 -5.20
N TRP A 109 26.41 17.52 -6.23
CA TRP A 109 26.88 17.64 -7.61
C TRP A 109 26.66 19.04 -8.19
N LEU A 110 25.48 19.63 -7.99
CA LEU A 110 25.11 20.92 -8.58
C LEU A 110 25.56 22.13 -7.76
N SER A 111 25.80 21.97 -6.46
CA SER A 111 26.09 23.04 -5.51
C SER A 111 25.14 24.24 -5.67
N PRO A 112 23.81 24.03 -5.63
CA PRO A 112 22.85 25.07 -5.97
C PRO A 112 22.90 26.24 -4.98
N PRO A 113 22.58 27.45 -5.44
CA PRO A 113 22.30 28.57 -4.55
C PRO A 113 20.95 28.36 -3.86
N ASP A 114 20.88 28.74 -2.59
CA ASP A 114 19.66 28.69 -1.79
C ASP A 114 18.85 30.00 -1.94
N PRO A 115 17.70 29.98 -2.63
CA PRO A 115 16.86 31.16 -2.80
C PRO A 115 15.99 31.45 -1.57
N SER A 116 15.89 30.51 -0.62
CA SER A 116 15.05 30.66 0.57
C SER A 116 15.54 31.78 1.48
N THR A 117 16.84 32.07 1.49
CA THR A 117 17.40 33.18 2.28
C THR A 117 16.82 34.53 1.83
N ASN A 118 16.74 34.77 0.52
CA ASN A 118 16.15 35.97 -0.05
C ASN A 118 14.63 36.04 0.19
N TYR A 119 13.94 34.91 0.01
CA TYR A 119 12.51 34.80 0.27
C TYR A 119 12.18 35.14 1.72
N ASN A 120 12.88 34.53 2.69
CA ASN A 120 12.69 34.71 4.13
C ASN A 120 12.99 36.15 4.56
N ILE A 121 14.05 36.77 4.03
CA ILE A 121 14.33 38.20 4.25
C ILE A 121 13.16 39.04 3.73
N GLY A 122 12.69 38.76 2.51
CA GLY A 122 11.58 39.51 1.93
C GLY A 122 10.27 39.35 2.70
N LEU A 123 9.99 38.18 3.27
CA LEU A 123 8.83 37.98 4.14
C LEU A 123 8.96 38.68 5.49
N ARG A 124 10.16 38.66 6.10
CA ARG A 124 10.39 39.37 7.36
C ARG A 124 10.21 40.88 7.20
N ASP A 125 10.64 41.41 6.06
CA ASP A 125 10.56 42.84 5.75
C ASP A 125 9.20 43.21 5.12
N LEU A 126 8.29 42.24 4.93
CA LEU A 126 6.93 42.46 4.43
C LEU A 126 6.02 42.95 5.56
N HIS A 127 5.53 44.18 5.43
CA HIS A 127 4.46 44.69 6.30
C HIS A 127 3.08 44.22 5.84
N GLU A 128 2.20 43.95 6.80
CA GLU A 128 0.91 43.25 6.67
C GLU A 128 -0.11 43.85 5.67
N ALA A 129 0.13 45.08 5.18
CA ALA A 129 -0.72 45.77 4.20
C ALA A 129 -0.02 46.12 2.87
N THR A 130 1.31 45.98 2.76
CA THR A 130 2.09 46.60 1.67
C THR A 130 1.94 45.87 0.33
N ALA A 131 1.63 44.57 0.35
CA ALA A 131 1.47 43.76 -0.86
C ALA A 131 0.01 43.37 -1.16
N THR A 132 -0.90 43.56 -0.20
CA THR A 132 -2.31 43.12 -0.27
C THR A 132 -3.04 43.70 -1.47
N TRP A 133 -2.84 44.99 -1.74
CA TRP A 133 -3.41 45.68 -2.91
C TRP A 133 -3.08 44.99 -4.24
N PHE A 134 -1.95 44.27 -4.31
CA PHE A 134 -1.51 43.56 -5.50
C PHE A 134 -1.96 42.11 -5.50
N VAL A 135 -1.66 41.34 -4.43
CA VAL A 135 -1.93 39.89 -4.39
C VAL A 135 -3.43 39.55 -4.31
N GLU A 136 -4.25 40.51 -3.89
CA GLU A 136 -5.72 40.43 -3.95
C GLU A 136 -6.31 41.22 -5.12
N GLY A 137 -5.47 41.96 -5.85
CA GLY A 137 -5.88 42.81 -6.95
C GLY A 137 -6.19 42.05 -8.24
N PRO A 138 -6.88 42.69 -9.20
CA PRO A 138 -7.31 42.07 -10.45
C PRO A 138 -6.12 41.61 -11.31
N ILE A 139 -5.00 42.35 -11.29
CA ILE A 139 -3.80 42.02 -12.07
C ILE A 139 -3.24 40.65 -11.66
N PHE A 140 -3.15 40.37 -10.35
CA PHE A 140 -2.66 39.08 -9.87
C PHE A 140 -3.64 37.96 -10.24
N GLN A 141 -4.94 38.17 -10.06
CA GLN A 141 -5.96 37.15 -10.36
C GLN A 141 -5.98 36.79 -11.85
N GLU A 142 -5.96 37.79 -12.73
CA GLU A 142 -5.91 37.59 -14.18
C GLU A 142 -4.63 36.84 -14.59
N TRP A 143 -3.47 37.27 -14.07
CA TRP A 143 -2.20 36.61 -14.36
C TRP A 143 -2.17 35.15 -13.87
N HIS A 144 -2.60 34.90 -12.64
CA HIS A 144 -2.62 33.58 -12.03
C HIS A 144 -3.56 32.61 -12.77
N SER A 145 -4.70 33.10 -13.28
CA SER A 145 -5.64 32.28 -14.06
C SER A 145 -5.17 32.01 -15.49
N ASN A 146 -4.55 32.99 -16.15
CA ASN A 146 -4.19 32.89 -17.57
C ASN A 146 -2.81 32.27 -17.83
N GLY A 147 -1.90 32.28 -16.86
CA GLY A 147 -0.60 31.59 -16.94
C GLY A 147 0.40 32.21 -17.93
N SER A 148 0.84 33.45 -17.68
CA SER A 148 1.76 34.19 -18.56
C SER A 148 2.99 34.76 -17.83
N LEU A 149 3.85 35.51 -18.51
CA LEU A 149 4.93 36.27 -17.88
C LEU A 149 4.38 37.55 -17.24
N LEU A 150 4.52 37.69 -15.92
CA LEU A 150 4.23 38.93 -15.20
C LEU A 150 5.52 39.74 -14.98
N TRP A 151 5.59 40.91 -15.60
CA TRP A 151 6.71 41.83 -15.44
C TRP A 151 6.34 42.97 -14.47
N ILE A 152 7.01 43.05 -13.32
CA ILE A 152 6.84 44.13 -12.34
C ILE A 152 8.03 45.09 -12.41
N HIS A 153 7.79 46.33 -12.80
CA HIS A 153 8.80 47.37 -12.90
C HIS A 153 8.54 48.53 -11.93
N GLY A 154 9.61 49.22 -11.50
CA GLY A 154 9.51 50.34 -10.58
C GLY A 154 10.88 50.86 -10.16
N LYS A 155 10.91 52.04 -9.53
CA LYS A 155 12.15 52.70 -9.11
C LYS A 155 12.98 51.80 -8.15
N PRO A 156 14.32 51.93 -8.12
CA PRO A 156 15.12 51.30 -7.07
C PRO A 156 14.56 51.61 -5.67
N GLY A 157 14.56 50.63 -4.78
CA GLY A 157 13.99 50.78 -3.43
C GLY A 157 12.46 50.70 -3.32
N SER A 158 11.71 50.58 -4.42
CA SER A 158 10.23 50.53 -4.39
C SER A 158 9.62 49.22 -3.85
N GLY A 159 10.41 48.37 -3.18
CA GLY A 159 9.92 47.11 -2.59
C GLY A 159 9.58 45.98 -3.56
N LYS A 160 10.05 46.00 -4.81
CA LYS A 160 9.76 44.93 -5.80
C LYS A 160 10.08 43.52 -5.30
N SER A 161 11.25 43.32 -4.69
CA SER A 161 11.64 42.00 -4.17
C SER A 161 10.75 41.54 -3.01
N ILE A 162 10.30 42.49 -2.16
CA ILE A 162 9.33 42.24 -1.09
C ILE A 162 7.98 41.80 -1.68
N LEU A 163 7.52 42.50 -2.71
CA LEU A 163 6.31 42.15 -3.44
C LEU A 163 6.41 40.76 -4.10
N CYS A 164 7.56 40.41 -4.70
CA CYS A 164 7.79 39.07 -5.22
C CYS A 164 7.70 37.99 -4.13
N SER A 165 8.26 38.23 -2.93
CA SER A 165 8.11 37.30 -1.81
C SER A 165 6.65 37.11 -1.40
N ALA A 166 5.85 38.18 -1.38
CA ALA A 166 4.41 38.10 -1.10
C ALA A 166 3.65 37.30 -2.16
N ILE A 167 3.98 37.50 -3.45
CA ILE A 167 3.42 36.72 -4.57
C ILE A 167 3.75 35.23 -4.41
N ILE A 168 5.02 34.89 -4.14
CA ILE A 168 5.44 33.50 -3.92
C ILE A 168 4.69 32.89 -2.74
N GLN A 169 4.60 33.61 -1.61
CA GLN A 169 3.86 33.15 -0.43
C GLN A 169 2.39 32.88 -0.75
N ARG A 170 1.76 33.77 -1.54
CA ARG A 170 0.37 33.60 -1.97
C ARG A 170 0.19 32.36 -2.84
N ILE A 171 1.03 32.16 -3.85
CA ILE A 171 0.97 30.99 -4.73
C ILE A 171 1.19 29.71 -3.93
N LEU A 172 2.21 29.69 -3.06
CA LEU A 172 2.45 28.57 -2.16
C LEU A 172 1.17 28.27 -1.37
N SER A 173 0.56 29.27 -0.70
CA SER A 173 -0.70 29.11 0.06
C SER A 173 -1.84 28.49 -0.75
N LEU A 174 -1.97 28.85 -2.02
CA LEU A 174 -3.02 28.36 -2.92
C LEU A 174 -2.79 26.90 -3.35
N HIS A 175 -1.57 26.39 -3.24
CA HIS A 175 -1.15 25.10 -3.80
C HIS A 175 -0.69 24.07 -2.74
N HIS A 176 -0.97 24.31 -1.45
CA HIS A 176 -0.65 23.38 -0.34
C HIS A 176 -1.22 21.95 -0.51
N GLY A 177 -2.13 21.72 -1.46
CA GLY A 177 -2.71 20.41 -1.77
C GLY A 177 -1.99 19.58 -2.86
N GLY A 178 -0.78 19.97 -3.28
CA GLY A 178 0.06 19.15 -4.17
C GLY A 178 -0.35 19.13 -5.65
N ARG A 179 -1.22 20.04 -6.10
CA ARG A 179 -1.67 20.10 -7.50
C ARG A 179 -0.70 20.81 -8.44
N ALA A 180 0.28 21.56 -7.91
CA ALA A 180 1.27 22.27 -8.70
C ALA A 180 2.57 22.46 -7.91
N SER A 181 3.71 22.31 -8.60
CA SER A 181 5.03 22.58 -8.04
C SER A 181 5.39 24.05 -8.26
N VAL A 182 5.88 24.72 -7.22
CA VAL A 182 6.34 26.11 -7.29
C VAL A 182 7.86 26.12 -7.09
N ALA A 183 8.57 26.82 -7.96
CA ALA A 183 10.00 27.07 -7.81
C ALA A 183 10.28 28.55 -8.05
N TYR A 184 11.27 29.09 -7.34
CA TYR A 184 11.61 30.50 -7.43
C TYR A 184 13.12 30.71 -7.30
N PHE A 185 13.60 31.84 -7.83
CA PHE A 185 15.00 32.23 -7.75
C PHE A 185 15.11 33.75 -7.64
N TYR A 186 16.06 34.23 -6.85
CA TYR A 186 16.38 35.65 -6.73
C TYR A 186 17.76 35.91 -7.29
N PHE A 187 17.84 36.78 -8.31
CA PHE A 187 19.12 37.35 -8.70
C PHE A 187 19.53 38.40 -7.67
N ASP A 188 20.50 38.06 -6.83
CA ASP A 188 21.02 38.94 -5.78
C ASP A 188 22.48 39.26 -6.05
N PHE A 189 22.74 40.47 -6.55
CA PHE A 189 24.09 40.94 -6.87
C PHE A 189 24.98 41.16 -5.63
N ARG A 190 24.50 40.88 -4.42
CA ARG A 190 25.30 40.85 -3.19
C ARG A 190 25.82 39.44 -2.86
N ASP A 191 25.23 38.40 -3.43
CA ASP A 191 25.58 36.99 -3.21
C ASP A 191 26.23 36.42 -4.48
N ASP A 192 27.51 36.07 -4.43
CA ASP A 192 28.28 35.61 -5.62
C ASP A 192 27.67 34.38 -6.28
N ASN A 193 26.96 33.55 -5.50
CA ASN A 193 26.29 32.37 -6.03
C ASN A 193 24.93 32.68 -6.66
N LYS A 194 24.48 33.95 -6.73
CA LYS A 194 23.15 34.32 -7.25
C LYS A 194 23.19 35.38 -8.34
N LYS A 195 24.37 35.67 -8.89
CA LYS A 195 24.54 36.75 -9.87
C LYS A 195 24.43 36.24 -11.30
N HIS A 196 24.65 34.96 -11.53
CA HIS A 196 24.83 34.43 -12.87
C HIS A 196 23.65 33.56 -13.32
N ARG A 197 23.41 33.54 -14.63
CA ARG A 197 22.33 32.75 -15.23
C ARG A 197 22.50 31.24 -15.02
N HIS A 198 23.74 30.77 -14.86
CA HIS A 198 24.03 29.36 -14.62
C HIS A 198 23.68 28.91 -13.19
N ASP A 199 23.43 29.84 -12.28
CA ASP A 199 23.04 29.58 -10.88
C ASP A 199 21.53 29.26 -10.75
N LEU A 200 20.73 29.78 -11.67
CA LEU A 200 19.27 29.67 -11.67
C LEU A 200 18.82 28.22 -11.92
N LEU A 201 19.34 27.57 -12.97
CA LEU A 201 18.89 26.23 -13.35
C LEU A 201 19.14 25.18 -12.26
N PRO A 202 20.33 25.09 -11.64
CA PRO A 202 20.57 24.23 -10.49
C PRO A 202 19.58 24.42 -9.34
N SER A 203 19.29 25.68 -9.00
CA SER A 203 18.37 26.03 -7.92
C SER A 203 16.94 25.60 -8.21
N LEU A 204 16.46 25.81 -9.44
CA LEU A 204 15.12 25.38 -9.85
C LEU A 204 15.01 23.87 -9.95
N LEU A 205 16.02 23.20 -10.50
CA LEU A 205 16.03 21.73 -10.65
C LEU A 205 15.89 21.03 -9.30
N ILE A 206 16.60 21.50 -8.28
CA ILE A 206 16.52 20.91 -6.94
C ILE A 206 15.19 21.18 -6.27
N GLN A 207 14.59 22.35 -6.50
CA GLN A 207 13.24 22.63 -6.05
C GLN A 207 12.23 21.70 -6.72
N PHE A 208 12.28 21.49 -8.04
CA PHE A 208 11.37 20.56 -8.72
C PHE A 208 11.59 19.10 -8.32
N ALA A 209 12.84 18.66 -8.20
CA ALA A 209 13.17 17.31 -7.76
C ALA A 209 12.62 17.01 -6.36
N ALA A 210 12.62 18.00 -5.46
CA ALA A 210 12.06 17.84 -4.11
C ALA A 210 10.54 17.60 -4.09
N HIS A 211 9.83 17.91 -5.19
CA HIS A 211 8.38 17.71 -5.30
C HIS A 211 8.00 16.43 -6.05
N SER A 212 8.95 15.62 -6.53
CA SER A 212 8.67 14.47 -7.41
C SER A 212 9.62 13.29 -7.16
N ILE A 213 9.10 12.23 -6.53
CA ILE A 213 9.81 10.95 -6.30
C ILE A 213 10.35 10.30 -7.59
N PRO A 214 9.63 10.31 -8.74
CA PRO A 214 10.16 9.78 -10.00
C PRO A 214 11.46 10.46 -10.49
N CYS A 215 11.84 11.61 -9.94
CA CYS A 215 13.09 12.28 -10.29
C CYS A 215 14.34 11.59 -9.69
N CYS A 216 14.18 10.67 -8.75
CA CYS A 216 15.30 9.93 -8.17
C CYS A 216 16.00 9.04 -9.20
N ASP A 217 15.25 8.42 -10.10
CA ASP A 217 15.78 7.47 -11.09
C ASP A 217 16.62 8.16 -12.18
N ILE A 218 16.33 9.43 -12.46
CA ILE A 218 17.02 10.17 -13.52
C ILE A 218 18.33 10.83 -13.04
N ILE A 219 18.49 11.06 -11.73
CA ILE A 219 19.67 11.74 -11.17
C ILE A 219 20.97 10.97 -11.45
N PRO A 220 21.07 9.64 -11.21
CA PRO A 220 22.28 8.88 -11.52
C PRO A 220 22.65 8.93 -13.01
N VAL A 221 21.64 8.89 -13.89
CA VAL A 221 21.80 8.97 -15.34
C VAL A 221 22.39 10.32 -15.76
N LEU A 222 21.85 11.42 -15.22
CA LEU A 222 22.34 12.78 -15.51
C LEU A 222 23.77 13.01 -15.03
N ILE A 223 24.11 12.51 -13.84
CA ILE A 223 25.49 12.58 -13.32
C ILE A 223 26.45 11.82 -14.23
N GLN A 224 26.12 10.58 -14.63
CA GLN A 224 26.98 9.79 -15.52
C GLN A 224 27.16 10.43 -16.90
N HIS A 225 26.09 10.95 -17.51
CA HIS A 225 26.17 11.61 -18.81
C HIS A 225 27.05 12.87 -18.79
N THR A 226 26.99 13.64 -17.70
CA THR A 226 27.75 14.88 -17.55
C THR A 226 29.20 14.65 -17.16
N GLU A 227 29.49 13.65 -16.32
CA GLU A 227 30.86 13.22 -16.02
C GLU A 227 31.56 12.69 -17.28
N LYS A 228 30.84 11.94 -18.12
CA LYS A 228 31.36 11.45 -19.40
C LYS A 228 31.65 12.58 -20.39
N ALA A 229 30.81 13.63 -20.41
CA ALA A 229 31.04 14.82 -21.22
C ALA A 229 32.21 15.67 -20.69
N ARG A 230 32.33 15.80 -19.36
CA ARG A 230 33.43 16.53 -18.70
C ARG A 230 34.79 15.83 -18.90
N ASN A 231 34.81 14.50 -18.92
CA ASN A 231 36.02 13.71 -19.14
C ASN A 231 36.37 13.52 -20.63
N ASN A 232 35.59 14.06 -21.56
CA ASN A 232 35.87 13.98 -22.99
C ASN A 232 35.54 15.31 -23.71
N PRO A 233 36.41 16.34 -23.62
CA PRO A 233 36.12 17.71 -24.03
C PRO A 233 36.04 17.94 -25.57
N VAL A 234 36.22 16.89 -26.39
CA VAL A 234 36.34 17.02 -27.86
C VAL A 234 34.99 17.26 -28.57
N MET A 235 33.86 17.24 -27.87
CA MET A 235 32.51 17.38 -28.47
C MET A 235 31.82 18.73 -28.24
N MET A 236 32.50 19.72 -27.65
CA MET A 236 31.95 21.08 -27.46
C MET A 236 32.76 22.17 -28.21
N SER A 237 33.10 21.90 -29.47
CA SER A 237 33.55 22.92 -30.44
C SER A 237 32.50 23.14 -31.52
#